data_AF-A0A8T3AF38-F1
#
_entry.id   AF-A0A8T3AF38-F1
#
_cell.length_a   1.000
_cell.length_b   1.000
_cell.length_c   1.000
_cell.angle_alpha   90.00
_cell.angle_beta   90.00
_cell.angle_gamma   90.00
#
_symmetry.space_group_name_H-M   'P 1'
#
loop_
_entity.id
_entity.type
_entity.pdbx_description
1 polymer ?
#
loop_
_entity_poly.entity_id
_entity_poly.type
_entity_poly.pdbx_seq_one_letter_code
_entity_poly.pdbx_strand_id
1 'polypeptide(L)'
;MTLHRFGNTSSSSLWYELNYIESKGRMKRGDRVWQIGFGSGFKCNSAVWKCMRTVKIPLDGPWDDSIDRYPVFIPEVCEALNSSSLLLIAAGKRTRTTVILSAQQLFLPPTDRRCKVDGCLIC
;
A
#
# COMPACT_ATOMS: atom_id res chain seq x y z
N MET A 1 -7.16 -3.34 0.30
CA MET A 1 -7.53 -4.73 0.67
C MET A 1 -7.05 -5.09 2.07
N THR A 2 -6.00 -4.44 2.56
CA THR A 2 -5.55 -4.62 3.94
C THR A 2 -6.60 -4.19 4.95
N LEU A 3 -7.25 -3.05 4.73
CA LEU A 3 -8.25 -2.50 5.65
C LEU A 3 -9.38 -3.51 5.92
N HIS A 4 -9.84 -4.20 4.87
CA HIS A 4 -10.86 -5.24 5.01
C HIS A 4 -10.39 -6.45 5.84
N ARG A 5 -9.10 -6.81 5.81
CA ARG A 5 -8.57 -7.99 6.52
C ARG A 5 -8.07 -7.66 7.92
N PHE A 6 -7.25 -6.62 8.02
CA PHE A 6 -6.49 -6.25 9.22
C PHE A 6 -7.08 -5.05 9.96
N GLY A 7 -8.09 -4.39 9.39
CA GLY A 7 -8.60 -3.13 9.93
C GLY A 7 -7.59 -1.98 9.77
N ASN A 8 -7.89 -0.85 10.40
CA ASN A 8 -6.97 0.27 10.44
C ASN A 8 -5.91 0.00 11.50
N THR A 9 -4.71 -0.35 11.06
CA THR A 9 -3.53 -0.60 11.92
C THR A 9 -2.65 0.64 12.05
N SER A 10 -3.26 1.82 11.89
CA SER A 10 -2.62 3.13 11.90
C SER A 10 -1.46 3.20 10.90
N SER A 11 -0.31 3.75 11.30
CA SER A 11 0.90 3.90 10.48
C SER A 11 1.43 2.63 9.83
N SER A 12 1.11 1.46 10.38
CA SER A 12 1.56 0.18 9.81
C SER A 12 0.75 -0.29 8.60
N SER A 13 -0.43 0.31 8.35
CA SER A 13 -1.31 -0.06 7.23
C SER A 13 -0.63 0.09 5.86
N LEU A 14 0.25 1.07 5.69
CA LEU A 14 1.06 1.25 4.47
C LEU A 14 1.94 0.03 4.16
N TRP A 15 2.50 -0.62 5.18
CA TRP A 15 3.37 -1.78 5.01
C TRP A 15 2.57 -3.04 4.70
N TYR A 16 1.39 -3.19 5.32
CA TYR A 16 0.46 -4.26 4.94
C TYR A 16 0.00 -4.10 3.48
N GLU A 17 -0.20 -2.87 2.99
CA GLU A 17 -0.63 -2.63 1.60
C GLU A 17 0.52 -2.91 0.63
N LEU A 18 1.74 -2.53 1.00
CA LEU A 18 2.93 -2.91 0.24
C LEU A 18 3.06 -4.43 0.15
N ASN A 19 2.90 -5.14 1.28
CA ASN A 19 2.98 -6.59 1.33
C ASN A 19 1.84 -7.28 0.55
N TYR A 20 0.66 -6.68 0.47
CA TYR A 20 -0.41 -7.16 -0.41
C TYR A 20 0.00 -7.14 -1.89
N ILE A 21 0.67 -6.06 -2.33
CA ILE A 21 1.17 -5.94 -3.71
C ILE A 21 2.29 -6.95 -3.98
N GLU A 22 3.17 -7.18 -3.01
CA GLU A 22 4.19 -8.24 -3.07
C GLU A 22 3.56 -9.63 -3.20
N SER A 23 2.56 -9.91 -2.38
CA SER A 23 1.85 -11.21 -2.35
C SER A 23 1.05 -11.45 -3.63
N LYS A 24 0.58 -10.38 -4.29
CA LYS A 24 0.01 -10.48 -5.64
C LYS A 24 1.05 -10.65 -6.75
N GLY A 25 2.35 -10.69 -6.44
CA GLY A 25 3.42 -10.81 -7.42
C GLY A 25 3.53 -9.59 -8.36
N ARG A 26 3.08 -8.42 -7.91
CA ARG A 26 2.97 -7.21 -8.74
C ARG A 26 4.18 -6.27 -8.64
N MET A 27 5.24 -6.68 -7.96
CA MET A 27 6.47 -5.87 -7.79
C MET A 27 7.64 -6.46 -8.59
N LYS A 28 7.97 -5.83 -9.72
CA LYS A 28 9.11 -6.19 -10.58
C LYS A 28 10.22 -5.15 -10.49
N ARG A 29 11.44 -5.55 -10.83
CA ARG A 29 12.59 -4.62 -10.89
C ARG A 29 12.27 -3.43 -11.81
N GLY A 30 12.45 -2.22 -11.30
CA GLY A 30 12.21 -0.97 -12.02
C GLY A 30 10.79 -0.41 -11.88
N ASP A 31 9.86 -1.16 -11.27
CA ASP A 31 8.54 -0.63 -10.93
C ASP A 31 8.65 0.44 -9.83
N ARG A 32 7.72 1.37 -9.86
CA ARG A 32 7.60 2.45 -8.89
C ARG A 32 6.40 2.18 -7.98
N VAL A 33 6.55 2.43 -6.69
CA VAL A 33 5.47 2.40 -5.71
C VAL A 33 5.36 3.78 -5.11
N TRP A 34 4.22 4.43 -5.28
CA TRP A 34 3.94 5.72 -4.67
C TRP A 34 3.09 5.51 -3.43
N GLN A 35 3.66 5.76 -2.26
CA GLN A 35 2.96 5.74 -0.99
C GLN A 35 2.48 7.15 -0.66
N ILE A 36 1.21 7.26 -0.31
CA ILE A 36 0.57 8.48 0.12
C ILE A 36 -0.14 8.18 1.45
N GLY A 37 0.27 8.87 2.51
CA GLY A 37 -0.25 8.71 3.87
C GLY A 37 -0.91 10.00 4.37
N PHE A 38 -2.06 9.88 5.05
CA PHE A 38 -2.81 11.01 5.63
C PHE A 38 -3.03 10.82 7.13
N GLY A 39 -2.39 11.62 7.98
CA GLY A 39 -2.56 11.53 9.44
C GLY A 39 -3.78 12.26 9.98
N SER A 40 -4.11 12.03 11.26
CA SER A 40 -5.01 12.92 12.00
C SER A 40 -4.42 14.34 12.04
N GLY A 41 -5.21 15.36 11.71
CA GLY A 41 -4.78 16.75 11.56
C GLY A 41 -4.47 17.12 10.11
N PHE A 42 -3.44 17.96 9.88
CA PHE A 42 -2.97 18.38 8.55
C PHE A 42 -1.75 17.59 8.04
N LYS A 43 -1.44 16.44 8.66
CA LYS A 43 -0.24 15.66 8.34
C LYS A 43 -0.45 14.88 7.05
N CYS A 44 0.41 15.07 6.07
CA CYS A 44 0.45 14.20 4.90
C CYS A 44 1.89 13.85 4.51
N ASN A 45 2.05 12.66 3.93
CA ASN A 45 3.34 12.18 3.44
C ASN A 45 3.14 11.53 2.07
N SER A 46 4.06 11.79 1.17
CA SER A 46 4.15 11.17 -0.15
C SER A 46 5.58 10.68 -0.36
N ALA A 47 5.77 9.38 -0.54
CA ALA A 47 7.05 8.78 -0.88
C ALA A 47 6.95 7.94 -2.15
N VAL A 48 7.82 8.20 -3.12
CA VAL A 48 7.98 7.37 -4.32
C VAL A 48 9.15 6.44 -4.09
N TRP A 49 8.91 5.15 -4.26
CA TRP A 49 9.86 4.07 -4.11
C TRP A 49 10.12 3.43 -5.46
N LYS A 50 11.36 3.02 -5.73
CA LYS A 50 11.74 2.25 -6.91
C LYS A 50 12.15 0.84 -6.51
N CYS A 51 11.52 -0.17 -7.09
CA CYS A 51 11.83 -1.57 -6.87
C CYS A 51 13.22 -1.88 -7.44
N MET A 52 14.17 -2.24 -6.56
CA MET A 52 15.56 -2.50 -6.96
C MET A 52 15.75 -3.90 -7.54
N ARG A 53 14.85 -4.82 -7.19
CA ARG A 53 14.82 -6.21 -7.64
C ARG A 53 13.37 -6.67 -7.84
N THR A 54 13.19 -7.75 -8.59
CA THR A 54 11.89 -8.42 -8.68
C THR A 54 11.65 -9.16 -7.38
N VAL A 55 10.52 -8.86 -6.73
CA VAL A 55 10.13 -9.50 -5.47
C VAL A 55 9.38 -10.78 -5.82
N LYS A 56 9.88 -11.92 -5.32
CA LYS A 56 9.17 -13.20 -5.45
C LYS A 56 7.97 -13.19 -4.50
N ILE A 57 6.91 -13.88 -4.89
CA ILE A 57 5.74 -14.07 -4.05
C ILE A 57 6.22 -14.76 -2.75
N PRO A 58 6.00 -14.16 -1.57
CA PRO A 58 6.35 -14.78 -0.31
C PRO A 58 5.53 -16.06 -0.11
N LEU A 59 6.20 -17.15 0.27
CA LEU A 59 5.58 -18.47 0.48
C LEU A 59 5.00 -18.68 1.89
N ASP A 60 5.25 -17.74 2.80
CA ASP A 60 4.80 -17.79 4.21
C ASP A 60 4.52 -16.37 4.70
N GLY A 61 3.69 -15.65 3.93
CA GLY A 61 3.32 -14.27 4.18
C GLY A 61 1.98 -14.16 4.91
N PRO A 62 1.66 -12.99 5.50
CA PRO A 62 0.38 -12.76 6.19
C PRO A 62 -0.86 -12.82 5.27
N TRP A 63 -0.63 -12.99 3.97
CA TRP A 63 -1.63 -13.14 2.92
C TRP A 63 -1.70 -14.55 2.32
N ASP A 64 -0.81 -15.48 2.66
CA ASP A 64 -0.69 -16.78 1.97
C ASP A 64 -2.00 -17.59 1.98
N ASP A 65 -2.71 -17.56 3.11
CA ASP A 65 -4.00 -18.23 3.34
C ASP A 65 -5.21 -17.59 2.63
N SER A 66 -5.04 -16.40 2.07
CA SER A 66 -6.18 -15.51 1.78
C SER A 66 -6.03 -14.66 0.55
N ILE A 67 -4.85 -14.58 -0.05
CA ILE A 67 -4.54 -13.65 -1.13
C ILE A 67 -5.49 -13.83 -2.31
N ASP A 68 -5.86 -15.06 -2.64
CA ASP A 68 -6.72 -15.39 -3.78
C ASP A 68 -8.18 -14.91 -3.61
N ARG A 69 -8.62 -14.66 -2.38
CA ARG A 69 -9.97 -14.12 -2.09
C ARG A 69 -10.11 -12.63 -2.43
N TYR A 70 -9.02 -11.95 -2.78
CA TYR A 70 -9.01 -10.51 -3.04
C TYR A 70 -8.76 -10.22 -4.54
N PRO A 71 -9.49 -9.27 -5.17
CA PRO A 71 -10.39 -8.32 -4.53
C PRO A 71 -11.82 -8.86 -4.28
N VAL A 72 -12.35 -8.65 -3.08
CA VAL A 72 -13.76 -8.73 -2.71
C VAL A 72 -14.54 -7.61 -3.40
N PHE A 73 -15.68 -7.94 -4.00
CA PHE A 73 -16.62 -6.97 -4.54
C PHE A 73 -17.38 -6.30 -3.39
N ILE A 74 -17.23 -4.98 -3.24
CA ILE A 74 -17.93 -4.18 -2.22
C ILE A 74 -18.98 -3.33 -2.94
N PRO A 75 -20.27 -3.41 -2.56
CA PRO A 75 -21.29 -2.53 -3.13
C PRO A 75 -21.05 -1.07 -2.73
N GLU A 76 -21.24 -0.14 -3.67
CA GLU A 76 -20.88 1.30 -3.61
C GLU A 76 -21.28 2.01 -2.30
N VAL A 77 -22.35 1.59 -1.63
CA VAL A 77 -22.88 2.21 -0.41
C VAL A 77 -21.90 2.11 0.77
N CYS A 78 -21.06 1.07 0.82
CA CYS A 78 -20.02 0.93 1.85
C CYS A 78 -18.73 1.69 1.52
N GLU A 79 -18.51 2.11 0.28
CA GLU A 79 -17.35 2.93 -0.09
C GLU A 79 -17.46 4.34 0.51
N ALA A 80 -18.67 4.91 0.50
CA ALA A 80 -18.92 6.24 1.06
C ALA A 80 -18.78 6.31 2.60
N LEU A 81 -19.09 5.24 3.32
CA LEU A 81 -18.90 5.18 4.78
C LEU A 81 -17.44 4.92 5.19
N ASN A 82 -16.63 4.36 4.28
CA ASN A 82 -15.18 4.33 4.42
C ASN A 82 -14.51 5.64 3.96
N SER A 83 -15.23 6.63 3.43
CA SER A 83 -14.66 7.91 2.99
C SER A 83 -14.17 8.80 4.15
N SER A 84 -14.50 8.50 5.41
CA SER A 84 -13.78 9.09 6.56
C SER A 84 -12.38 8.49 6.76
N SER A 85 -12.02 7.47 5.98
CA SER A 85 -10.72 6.78 5.93
C SER A 85 -10.41 6.37 4.48
N LEU A 86 -10.38 7.36 3.57
CA LEU A 86 -10.10 7.25 2.13
C LEU A 86 -9.07 6.15 1.77
N LEU A 87 -9.55 5.02 1.23
CA LEU A 87 -8.73 3.94 0.67
C LEU A 87 -9.07 3.72 -0.81
N LEU A 88 -8.61 4.62 -1.68
CA LEU A 88 -8.54 4.33 -3.12
C LEU A 88 -7.24 3.58 -3.40
N ILE A 89 -7.31 2.26 -3.66
CA ILE A 89 -6.22 1.60 -4.39
C ILE A 89 -6.47 1.85 -5.88
N ALA A 90 -5.97 2.95 -6.41
CA ALA A 90 -5.85 3.14 -7.85
C ALA A 90 -4.71 2.26 -8.38
N ALA A 91 -4.92 0.95 -8.44
CA ALA A 91 -4.08 0.04 -9.22
C ALA A 91 -4.44 0.16 -10.71
N GLY A 92 -4.27 1.36 -11.28
CA GLY A 92 -4.47 1.60 -12.71
C GLY A 92 -3.49 0.77 -13.52
N LYS A 93 -3.97 -0.22 -14.28
CA LYS A 93 -3.18 -1.11 -15.15
C LYS A 93 -2.57 -0.42 -16.38
N ARG A 94 -1.95 0.77 -16.27
CA ARG A 94 -1.39 1.43 -17.47
C ARG A 94 0.01 2.00 -17.38
N THR A 95 0.67 1.99 -16.23
CA THR A 95 2.06 2.43 -16.11
C THR A 95 2.79 1.61 -15.04
N ARG A 96 4.12 1.55 -15.07
CA ARG A 96 4.99 0.82 -14.11
C ARG A 96 4.91 1.38 -12.68
N THR A 97 3.79 1.97 -12.27
CA THR A 97 3.62 2.72 -11.02
C THR A 97 2.39 2.19 -10.29
N THR A 98 2.58 1.77 -9.04
CA THR A 98 1.50 1.37 -8.12
C THR A 98 1.30 2.44 -7.06
N VAL A 99 0.07 2.83 -6.75
CA VAL A 99 -0.23 3.83 -5.71
C VAL A 99 -0.83 3.14 -4.47
N ILE A 100 -0.31 3.48 -3.29
CA ILE A 100 -0.78 3.03 -1.98
C ILE A 100 -1.28 4.27 -1.22
N LEU A 101 -2.54 4.25 -0.78
CA LEU A 101 -3.17 5.33 0.00
C LEU A 101 -3.56 4.79 1.40
N SER A 102 -3.16 5.46 2.48
CA SER A 102 -3.47 5.04 3.86
C SER A 102 -3.69 6.22 4.80
N ALA A 103 -4.59 6.07 5.77
CA ALA A 103 -4.78 7.03 6.85
C ALA A 103 -3.95 6.65 8.11
N GLN A 104 -3.37 7.64 8.78
CA GLN A 104 -2.50 7.66 9.96
C GLN A 104 -1.01 7.33 9.73
N GLN A 105 -0.09 8.24 10.12
CA GLN A 105 1.35 7.98 10.11
C GLN A 105 2.11 8.67 11.26
N LEU A 106 2.90 7.89 12.00
CA LEU A 106 4.21 8.29 12.55
C LEU A 106 5.26 7.59 11.66
N PHE A 107 6.16 8.36 11.06
CA PHE A 107 7.20 7.86 10.16
C PHE A 107 8.50 7.66 10.95
N LEU A 108 9.01 6.43 11.00
CA LEU A 108 10.44 6.18 11.05
C LEU A 108 10.76 5.57 9.69
N PRO A 109 11.72 6.08 8.89
CA PRO A 109 12.12 5.43 7.65
C PRO A 109 12.85 4.13 7.99
N PRO A 110 12.27 2.93 7.88
CA PRO A 110 13.11 1.74 7.91
C PRO A 110 13.73 1.64 6.51
N THR A 111 15.02 1.33 6.46
CA THR A 111 15.69 0.94 5.24
C THR A 111 15.02 -0.32 4.68
N ASP A 112 14.09 -0.17 3.73
CA ASP A 112 13.59 -1.30 2.97
C ASP A 112 14.66 -1.72 1.96
N ARG A 113 15.26 -2.91 2.15
CA ARG A 113 16.29 -3.45 1.25
C ARG A 113 15.74 -3.86 -0.13
N ARG A 114 14.42 -3.82 -0.35
CA ARG A 114 13.76 -4.17 -1.63
C ARG A 114 13.56 -2.96 -2.54
N CYS A 115 13.26 -1.81 -1.94
CA CYS A 115 12.88 -0.59 -2.65
C CYS A 115 13.70 0.61 -2.17
N LYS A 116 14.20 1.41 -3.11
CA LYS A 116 14.92 2.65 -2.78
C LYS A 116 13.96 3.84 -2.88
N VAL A 117 14.04 4.78 -1.94
CA VAL A 117 13.34 6.07 -2.06
C VAL A 117 13.88 6.82 -3.29
N ASP A 118 12.98 7.15 -4.22
CA ASP A 118 13.21 7.94 -5.43
C ASP A 118 12.71 9.39 -5.25
N GLY A 119 11.87 9.64 -4.24
CA GLY A 119 11.43 10.98 -3.82
C GLY A 119 10.56 10.91 -2.56
N CYS A 120 10.57 11.96 -1.74
CA CYS A 120 9.75 12.06 -0.52
C CYS A 120 9.31 13.51 -0.30
N LEU A 121 8.04 13.72 0.07
CA LEU A 121 7.47 14.98 0.48
C LEU A 121 6.68 14.75 1.76
N ILE A 122 6.96 15.53 2.79
CA ILE A 122 6.26 15.48 4.08
C ILE A 122 5.71 16.89 4.33
N CYS A 123 4.41 17.01 4.59
CA CYS A 123 3.76 18.27 4.96
C CYS A 123 3.05 18.13 6.32
#